data_AF-A0A933S441-F1
#
_entry.id   AF-A0A933S441-F1
#
_cell.length_a   1.000
_cell.length_b   1.000
_cell.length_c   1.000
_cell.angle_alpha   90.00
_cell.angle_beta   90.00
_cell.angle_gamma   90.00
#
_symmetry.space_group_name_H-M   'P 1'
#
loop_
_entity.id
_entity.type
_entity.pdbx_description
1 polymer ?
#
loop_
_entity_poly.entity_id
_entity_poly.type
_entity_poly.pdbx_seq_one_letter_code
_entity_poly.pdbx_strand_id
1 'polypeptide(L)'
;MKDIVSLPMETPGPGVDSKYRLCVVAGQRALQIIKGSKARIDVPYCKPTTVALAEVQGGLVPFAQDDDAFKAREADEVTYKTVLAETRAAYVDEEGNALFSHHGPSAPAAARNEPHAAPAPAG
;
A
#
# COMPACT_ATOMS: atom_id res chain seq x y z
N MET A 1 16.25 -10.50 -23.35
CA MET A 1 15.13 -9.77 -22.72
C MET A 1 13.95 -9.78 -23.68
N LYS A 2 12.71 -9.91 -23.20
CA LYS A 2 11.54 -9.55 -24.02
C LYS A 2 11.38 -8.04 -23.88
N ASP A 3 11.48 -7.32 -24.98
CA ASP A 3 11.22 -5.89 -25.01
C ASP A 3 9.81 -5.65 -24.50
N ILE A 4 9.66 -4.70 -23.56
CA ILE A 4 8.34 -4.30 -23.07
C ILE A 4 7.70 -3.50 -24.20
N VAL A 5 7.00 -4.20 -25.08
CA VAL A 5 6.11 -3.59 -26.06
C VAL A 5 4.77 -3.38 -25.36
N SER A 6 4.68 -2.30 -24.57
CA SER A 6 3.39 -1.78 -24.13
C SER A 6 2.88 -0.87 -25.21
N LEU A 7 1.67 -1.14 -25.73
CA LEU A 7 0.93 -0.08 -26.42
C LEU A 7 0.88 1.12 -25.46
N PRO A 8 1.20 2.34 -25.92
CA PRO A 8 1.07 3.51 -25.09
C PRO A 8 -0.39 3.61 -24.64
N MET A 9 -0.60 3.80 -23.35
CA MET A 9 -1.94 4.05 -22.83
C MET A 9 -2.29 5.51 -23.18
N GLU A 10 -2.92 5.70 -24.34
CA GLU A 10 -3.10 7.03 -24.93
C GLU A 10 -4.14 7.88 -24.20
N THR A 11 -5.09 7.24 -23.51
CA THR A 11 -6.14 7.95 -22.78
C THR A 11 -6.38 7.33 -21.40
N PRO A 12 -6.09 8.06 -20.31
CA PRO A 12 -6.68 7.74 -19.03
C PRO A 12 -8.21 7.84 -19.17
N GLY A 13 -8.94 6.85 -18.66
CA GLY A 13 -10.39 6.74 -18.82
C GLY A 13 -11.16 7.95 -18.27
N PRO A 14 -12.49 7.98 -18.43
CA PRO A 14 -13.32 9.06 -17.94
C PRO A 14 -13.02 9.39 -16.47
N GLY A 15 -12.72 10.67 -16.20
CA GLY A 15 -12.38 11.14 -14.86
C GLY A 15 -10.94 10.89 -14.44
N VAL A 16 -10.08 10.22 -15.21
CA VAL A 16 -8.66 10.09 -14.83
C VAL A 16 -7.84 11.16 -15.57
N ASP A 17 -7.24 12.08 -14.83
CA ASP A 17 -6.44 13.20 -15.36
C ASP A 17 -5.00 12.81 -15.70
N SER A 18 -4.50 11.68 -15.16
CA SER A 18 -3.10 11.30 -15.27
C SER A 18 -2.88 9.79 -15.27
N LYS A 19 -1.86 9.34 -16.02
CA LYS A 19 -1.36 7.96 -16.01
C LYS A 19 -0.96 7.48 -14.61
N TYR A 20 -0.47 8.38 -13.75
CA TYR A 20 -0.11 8.03 -12.38
C TYR A 20 -1.35 7.72 -11.54
N ARG A 21 -2.41 8.53 -11.71
CA ARG A 21 -3.67 8.32 -11.00
C ARG A 21 -4.35 7.04 -11.45
N LEU A 22 -4.33 6.73 -12.74
CA LEU A 22 -4.76 5.41 -13.24
C LEU A 22 -4.08 4.28 -12.47
N CYS A 23 -2.75 4.28 -12.40
CA CYS A 23 -2.00 3.20 -11.75
C CYS A 23 -2.38 3.04 -10.27
N VAL A 24 -2.56 4.15 -9.56
CA VAL A 24 -2.97 4.14 -8.14
C VAL A 24 -4.38 3.56 -7.99
N VAL A 25 -5.36 4.10 -8.73
CA VAL A 25 -6.76 3.66 -8.64
C VAL A 25 -6.89 2.20 -9.07
N ALA A 26 -6.24 1.79 -10.17
CA ALA A 26 -6.24 0.41 -10.64
C ALA A 26 -5.55 -0.53 -9.64
N GLY A 27 -4.48 -0.11 -8.97
CA GLY A 27 -3.82 -0.87 -7.93
C GLY A 27 -4.73 -1.12 -6.72
N GLN A 28 -5.37 -0.07 -6.22
CA GLN A 28 -6.35 -0.17 -5.13
C GLN A 28 -7.53 -1.06 -5.51
N ARG A 29 -8.03 -0.90 -6.73
CA ARG A 29 -9.14 -1.73 -7.23
C ARG A 29 -8.74 -3.19 -7.38
N ALA A 30 -7.54 -3.48 -7.87
CA ALA A 30 -7.03 -4.86 -7.94
C ALA A 30 -6.98 -5.52 -6.55
N LEU A 31 -6.58 -4.78 -5.51
CA LEU A 31 -6.62 -5.28 -4.13
C LEU A 31 -8.04 -5.60 -3.65
N GLN A 32 -9.04 -4.79 -4.02
CA GLN A 32 -10.44 -5.10 -3.70
C GLN A 32 -10.88 -6.41 -4.37
N ILE A 33 -10.51 -6.64 -5.63
CA ILE A 33 -10.81 -7.88 -6.36
C ILE A 33 -10.12 -9.07 -5.70
N ILE A 34 -8.85 -8.94 -5.31
CA ILE A 34 -8.10 -9.97 -4.57
C ILE A 34 -8.80 -10.31 -3.24
N LYS A 35 -9.36 -9.30 -2.56
CA LYS A 35 -10.15 -9.48 -1.32
C LYS A 35 -11.55 -10.07 -1.55
N GLY A 36 -11.90 -10.43 -2.79
CA GLY A 36 -13.17 -11.07 -3.14
C GLY A 36 -14.25 -10.13 -3.69
N SER A 37 -13.92 -8.87 -3.96
CA SER A 37 -14.86 -7.97 -4.66
C SER A 37 -15.11 -8.47 -6.08
N LYS A 38 -16.38 -8.48 -6.50
CA LYS A 38 -16.76 -8.89 -7.87
C LYS A 38 -16.21 -7.89 -8.89
N ALA A 39 -15.73 -8.42 -10.01
CA ALA A 39 -15.42 -7.60 -11.17
C ALA A 39 -16.69 -6.93 -11.71
N ARG A 40 -16.57 -5.69 -12.16
CA ARG A 40 -17.65 -4.90 -12.78
C ARG A 40 -17.73 -5.09 -14.28
N ILE A 41 -16.72 -5.72 -14.89
CA ILE A 41 -16.74 -6.12 -16.29
C ILE A 41 -16.63 -7.63 -16.39
N ASP A 42 -17.32 -8.18 -17.37
CA ASP A 42 -17.16 -9.57 -17.76
C ASP A 42 -16.07 -9.65 -18.84
N VAL A 43 -14.85 -9.99 -18.43
CA VAL A 43 -13.72 -10.16 -19.34
C VAL A 43 -13.05 -11.52 -19.14
N PRO A 44 -12.49 -12.11 -20.21
CA PRO A 44 -11.74 -13.36 -20.12
C PRO A 44 -10.42 -13.24 -19.34
N TYR A 45 -10.04 -12.03 -18.90
CA TYR A 45 -8.78 -11.78 -18.22
C TYR A 45 -8.89 -12.09 -16.72
N CYS A 46 -8.18 -13.12 -16.26
CA CYS A 46 -8.21 -13.52 -14.84
C CYS A 46 -7.33 -12.68 -13.91
N LYS A 47 -6.39 -11.89 -14.45
CA LYS A 47 -5.45 -11.12 -13.61
C LYS A 47 -6.17 -9.92 -13.00
N PRO A 48 -6.21 -9.77 -11.66
CA PRO A 48 -6.92 -8.68 -10.99
C PRO A 48 -6.51 -7.29 -11.48
N THR A 49 -5.21 -7.08 -11.73
CA THR A 49 -4.68 -5.80 -12.24
C THR A 49 -5.18 -5.49 -13.65
N THR A 50 -5.33 -6.49 -14.51
CA THR A 50 -5.84 -6.31 -15.88
C THR A 50 -7.32 -5.95 -15.85
N VAL A 51 -8.11 -6.64 -15.02
CA VAL A 51 -9.54 -6.33 -14.81
C VAL A 51 -9.70 -4.91 -14.25
N ALA A 52 -8.91 -4.56 -13.23
CA ALA A 52 -8.96 -3.25 -12.60
C ALA A 52 -8.59 -2.12 -13.58
N LEU A 53 -7.57 -2.30 -14.42
CA LEU A 53 -7.21 -1.31 -15.45
C LEU A 53 -8.36 -1.08 -16.43
N ALA A 54 -8.98 -2.16 -16.92
CA ALA A 54 -10.11 -2.06 -17.83
C ALA A 54 -11.34 -1.42 -17.17
N GLU A 55 -11.63 -1.75 -15.90
CA GLU A 55 -12.70 -1.12 -15.14
C GLU A 55 -12.49 0.40 -14.96
N VAL A 56 -11.27 0.82 -14.62
CA VAL A 56 -10.94 2.24 -14.42
C VAL A 56 -10.96 2.99 -15.75
N GLN A 57 -10.42 2.39 -16.82
CA GLN A 57 -10.48 2.96 -18.18
C GLN A 57 -11.92 3.10 -18.69
N GLY A 58 -12.80 2.17 -18.32
CA GLY A 58 -14.22 2.24 -18.62
C GLY A 58 -15.03 3.19 -17.74
N GLY A 59 -14.42 3.86 -16.76
CA GLY A 59 -15.12 4.75 -15.83
C GLY A 59 -16.06 4.03 -14.86
N LEU A 60 -15.87 2.72 -14.64
CA LEU A 60 -16.76 1.89 -13.82
C LEU A 60 -16.37 1.88 -12.34
N VAL A 61 -15.19 2.41 -12.01
CA VAL A 61 -14.67 2.50 -10.64
C VAL A 61 -14.87 3.95 -10.19
N PRO A 62 -15.79 4.23 -9.27
CA PRO A 62 -15.90 5.56 -8.68
C PRO A 62 -14.69 5.84 -7.80
N PHE A 63 -14.10 7.02 -7.96
CA PHE A 63 -13.05 7.55 -7.07
C PHE A 63 -13.23 9.07 -6.94
N ALA A 64 -12.90 9.62 -5.77
CA ALA A 64 -12.98 11.05 -5.51
C ALA A 64 -11.75 11.78 -6.04
N GLN A 65 -11.94 12.99 -6.59
CA GLN A 65 -10.86 13.79 -7.20
C GLN A 65 -10.54 15.09 -6.46
N ASP A 66 -11.43 15.55 -5.59
CA ASP A 66 -11.40 16.88 -4.99
C ASP A 66 -11.44 16.83 -3.44
N ASP A 67 -11.98 17.85 -2.78
CA ASP A 67 -12.10 17.98 -1.31
C ASP A 67 -12.69 16.74 -0.63
N ASP A 68 -13.49 15.95 -1.34
CA ASP A 68 -14.04 14.69 -0.86
C ASP A 68 -12.96 13.62 -0.61
N ALA A 69 -11.85 13.64 -1.35
CA ALA A 69 -10.71 12.77 -1.09
C ALA A 69 -9.95 13.19 0.18
N PHE A 70 -9.86 14.50 0.45
CA PHE A 70 -9.28 15.01 1.69
C PHE A 70 -10.14 14.62 2.90
N LYS A 71 -11.45 14.82 2.83
CA LYS A 71 -12.39 14.41 3.88
C LYS A 71 -12.39 12.90 4.12
N ALA A 72 -12.33 12.10 3.06
CA ALA A 72 -12.24 10.64 3.19
C ALA A 72 -10.95 10.21 3.91
N ARG A 73 -9.82 10.84 3.57
CA ARG A 73 -8.54 10.55 4.22
C ARG A 73 -8.50 11.03 5.68
N GLU A 74 -9.11 12.18 5.96
CA GLU A 74 -9.24 12.70 7.32
C GLU A 74 -10.12 11.78 8.18
N ALA A 75 -11.21 11.25 7.61
CA ALA A 75 -12.05 10.26 8.27
C ALA A 75 -11.32 8.93 8.54
N ASP A 76 -10.51 8.44 7.59
CA ASP A 76 -9.65 7.26 7.78
C ASP A 76 -8.61 7.50 8.89
N GLU A 77 -8.00 8.69 8.94
CA GLU A 77 -7.01 9.06 9.95
C GLU A 77 -7.63 9.16 11.35
N VAL A 78 -8.81 9.77 11.47
CA VAL A 78 -9.58 9.80 12.72
C VAL A 78 -9.93 8.39 13.17
N THR A 79 -10.42 7.55 12.26
CA THR A 79 -10.75 6.15 12.57
C THR A 79 -9.53 5.39 13.07
N TYR A 80 -8.37 5.54 12.40
CA TYR A 80 -7.12 4.90 12.80
C TYR A 80 -6.66 5.37 14.19
N LYS A 81 -6.71 6.68 14.46
CA LYS A 81 -6.35 7.25 15.78
C LYS A 81 -7.27 6.74 16.88
N THR A 82 -8.58 6.65 16.62
CA THR A 82 -9.55 6.12 17.57
C THR A 82 -9.29 4.64 17.87
N VAL A 83 -9.14 3.80 16.83
CA VAL A 83 -8.83 2.37 17.02
C VAL A 83 -7.53 2.18 17.77
N LEU A 84 -6.50 3.00 17.49
CA LEU A 84 -5.23 2.93 18.20
C LEU A 84 -5.37 3.35 19.67
N ALA A 85 -6.17 4.39 19.96
CA ALA A 85 -6.46 4.85 21.31
C ALA A 85 -7.27 3.82 22.11
N GLU A 86 -8.29 3.20 21.49
CA GLU A 86 -9.08 2.12 22.08
C GLU A 86 -8.23 0.89 22.35
N THR A 87 -7.39 0.49 21.40
CA THR A 87 -6.44 -0.61 21.58
C THR A 87 -5.46 -0.28 22.71
N ARG A 88 -4.93 0.95 22.75
CA ARG A 88 -4.04 1.39 23.83
C ARG A 88 -4.74 1.38 25.19
N ALA A 89 -6.00 1.81 25.26
CA ALA A 89 -6.80 1.80 26.48
C ALA A 89 -7.14 0.38 26.95
N ALA A 90 -7.30 -0.57 26.03
CA ALA A 90 -7.51 -1.99 26.37
C ALA A 90 -6.24 -2.67 26.92
N TYR A 91 -5.07 -2.05 26.75
CA TYR A 91 -3.77 -2.56 27.21
C TYR A 91 -3.10 -1.63 28.24
N VAL A 92 -3.87 -0.92 29.07
CA VAL A 92 -3.37 -0.27 30.29
C VAL A 92 -3.89 -0.95 31.54
N ASP A 93 -3.10 -0.95 32.61
CA ASP A 93 -3.51 -1.43 33.94
C ASP A 93 -4.36 -0.37 34.70
N GLU A 94 -4.84 -0.73 35.89
CA GLU A 94 -5.69 0.13 36.73
C GLU A 94 -4.99 1.43 37.19
N GLU A 95 -3.67 1.47 37.08
CA GLU A 95 -2.81 2.61 37.42
C GLU A 95 -2.47 3.47 36.19
N GLY A 96 -2.92 3.06 35.00
CA GLY A 96 -2.74 3.76 33.74
C GLY A 96 -1.43 3.46 33.02
N ASN A 97 -0.66 2.46 33.46
CA ASN A 97 0.57 2.04 32.80
C ASN A 97 0.27 1.04 31.68
N ALA A 98 1.04 1.11 30.60
CA ALA A 98 0.91 0.16 29.50
C ALA A 98 1.28 -1.27 29.96
N LEU A 99 0.33 -2.22 29.84
CA LEU A 99 0.49 -3.64 30.19
C LEU A 99 1.56 -4.35 29.35
N PHE A 100 1.96 -3.77 28.21
CA PHE A 100 3.10 -4.23 27.40
C PHE A 100 4.14 -3.12 27.28
N SER A 101 5.23 -3.25 28.05
CA SER A 101 6.47 -2.52 27.79
C SER A 101 7.00 -2.99 26.42
N HIS A 102 7.08 -2.07 25.45
CA HIS A 102 7.88 -2.31 24.27
C HIS A 102 9.35 -2.47 24.69
N HIS A 103 9.78 -3.69 25.00
CA HIS A 103 10.99 -4.17 24.34
C HIS A 103 10.65 -4.18 22.85
N GLY A 104 10.89 -3.05 22.17
CA GLY A 104 11.01 -3.06 20.73
C GLY A 104 12.01 -4.14 20.32
N PRO A 105 12.00 -4.63 19.07
CA PRO A 105 13.09 -5.47 18.60
C PRO A 105 14.38 -4.74 18.96
N SER A 106 15.17 -5.34 19.87
CA SER A 106 16.50 -4.87 20.21
C SER A 106 17.19 -4.61 18.87
N ALA A 107 17.54 -3.34 18.59
CA ALA A 107 18.32 -3.01 17.42
C ALA A 107 19.48 -4.02 17.38
N PRO A 108 19.72 -4.73 16.26
CA PRO A 108 20.80 -5.70 16.22
C PRO A 108 22.06 -4.95 16.66
N ALA A 109 22.62 -5.41 17.79
CA ALA A 109 23.81 -4.84 18.39
C ALA A 109 24.81 -4.60 17.27
N ALA A 110 25.29 -3.35 17.17
CA ALA A 110 26.28 -2.90 16.20
C ALA A 110 27.22 -4.04 15.83
N ALA A 111 27.08 -4.54 14.59
CA ALA A 111 27.98 -5.54 14.05
C ALA A 111 29.38 -4.96 14.18
N ARG A 112 30.18 -5.68 14.96
CA ARG A 112 31.55 -5.37 15.34
C ARG A 112 32.32 -4.92 14.11
N ASN A 113 32.88 -3.71 14.16
CA ASN A 113 34.02 -3.37 13.31
C ASN A 113 35.17 -4.29 13.72
N GLU A 114 35.27 -5.45 13.09
CA GLU A 114 36.49 -6.24 13.13
C GLU A 114 37.47 -5.60 12.14
N PRO A 115 38.64 -5.09 12.58
CA PRO A 115 39.65 -4.63 11.64
C PRO A 115 40.12 -5.85 10.85
N HIS A 116 39.88 -5.80 9.53
CA HIS A 116 40.36 -6.76 8.56
C HIS A 116 41.89 -6.85 8.68
N ALA A 117 42.38 -7.88 9.37
CA ALA A 117 43.80 -8.17 9.44
C ALA A 117 44.31 -8.40 8.01
N ALA A 118 45.34 -7.65 7.63
CA ALA A 118 46.01 -7.82 6.35
C ALA A 118 46.64 -9.23 6.28
N PRO A 119 46.50 -9.96 5.17
CA PRO A 119 47.23 -11.22 5.02
C PRO A 119 48.74 -10.95 4.93
N ALA A 120 49.51 -11.69 5.72
CA ALA A 120 50.96 -11.64 5.75
C ALA A 120 51.58 -11.94 4.37
N PRO A 121 52.73 -11.34 4.01
CA PRO A 121 53.38 -11.59 2.74
C PRO A 121 53.92 -13.03 2.68
N ALA A 122 53.62 -13.71 1.57
CA ALA A 122 54.18 -15.02 1.25
C ALA A 122 55.71 -14.90 1.06
N GLY A 123 56.45 -15.66 1.85
CA GLY A 123 57.87 -15.96 1.63
C GLY A 123 58.04 -17.23 0.81
#